data_AF-A0A957RJD6-F1
#
_entry.id   AF-A0A957RJD6-F1
#
_cell.length_a   1.000
_cell.length_b   1.000
_cell.length_c   1.000
_cell.angle_alpha   90.00
_cell.angle_beta   90.00
_cell.angle_gamma   90.00
#
_symmetry.space_group_name_H-M   'P 1'
#
loop_
_entity.id
_entity.type
_entity.pdbx_description
1 polymer ?
#
loop_
_entity_poly.entity_id
_entity_poly.type
_entity_poly.pdbx_seq_one_letter_code
_entity_poly.pdbx_strand_id
1 'polypeptide(L)' 'MEYKIYNNESGELLGAINDTEMASLTSLLEEESAEDRDYYITADTVDYLEANGADAALVALLRKAVGGADGVEIRWSRAG' A
#
# COMPACT_ATOMS: atom_id res chain seq x y z
N MET A 1 10.46 9.70 -7.07
CA MET A 1 9.10 10.18 -7.34
C MET A 1 8.28 9.94 -6.06
N GLU A 2 7.15 10.64 -5.90
CA GLU A 2 6.27 10.49 -4.73
C GLU A 2 4.91 9.96 -5.20
N TYR A 3 4.30 9.10 -4.39
CA TYR A 3 2.99 8.53 -4.62
C TYR A 3 2.11 8.78 -3.40
N LYS A 4 0.85 9.15 -3.64
CA LYS A 4 -0.16 9.30 -2.60
C LYS A 4 -1.00 8.04 -2.50
N ILE A 5 -1.18 7.54 -1.29
CA ILE A 5 -2.00 6.37 -0.97
C ILE A 5 -3.33 6.85 -0.41
N TYR A 6 -4.41 6.33 -0.95
CA TYR A 6 -5.77 6.65 -0.53
C TYR A 6 -6.50 5.40 -0.10
N ASN A 7 -7.42 5.52 0.84
CA ASN A 7 -8.47 4.55 1.02
C ASN A 7 -9.39 4.61 -0.22
N ASN A 8 -9.61 3.49 -0.90
CA ASN A 8 -10.35 3.46 -2.15
C ASN A 8 -11.83 3.81 -1.95
N GLU A 9 -12.42 3.32 -0.86
CA GLU A 9 -13.84 3.52 -0.53
C GLU A 9 -14.14 4.95 -0.09
N SER A 10 -13.35 5.49 0.85
CA SER A 10 -13.62 6.81 1.44
C SER A 10 -12.98 7.98 0.70
N GLY A 11 -11.96 7.70 -0.12
CA GLY A 11 -11.13 8.73 -0.75
C GLY A 11 -10.19 9.46 0.20
N GLU A 12 -10.10 9.03 1.47
CA GLU A 12 -9.19 9.60 2.47
C GLU A 12 -7.72 9.40 2.04
N LEU A 13 -6.91 10.46 2.17
CA LEU A 13 -5.47 10.36 2.01
C LEU A 13 -4.86 9.67 3.23
N LEU A 14 -4.30 8.48 3.04
CA LEU A 14 -3.68 7.69 4.10
C LEU A 14 -2.22 8.10 4.34
N GLY A 15 -1.54 8.53 3.28
CA GLY A 15 -0.17 9.03 3.35
C GLY A 15 0.50 9.14 1.99
N ALA A 16 1.81 9.33 2.01
CA ALA A 16 2.65 9.36 0.82
C ALA A 16 3.81 8.38 0.97
N ILE A 17 4.22 7.79 -0.16
CA ILE A 17 5.32 6.84 -0.24
C ILE A 17 6.27 7.24 -1.39
N ASN A 18 7.52 6.83 -1.29
CA ASN A 18 8.56 7.06 -2.28
C ASN A 18 8.68 5.90 -3.30
N ASP A 19 9.58 6.02 -4.27
CA ASP A 19 9.78 5.02 -5.32
C ASP A 19 10.20 3.64 -4.80
N THR A 20 11.04 3.59 -3.76
CA THR A 20 11.50 2.33 -3.16
C THR A 20 10.34 1.61 -2.49
N GLU A 21 9.53 2.34 -1.73
CA GLU A 21 8.34 1.80 -1.08
C GLU A 21 7.29 1.35 -2.12
N MET A 22 7.08 2.13 -3.18
CA MET A 22 6.18 1.74 -4.26
C MET A 22 6.67 0.48 -4.97
N ALA A 23 7.98 0.35 -5.22
CA ALA A 23 8.54 -0.87 -5.81
C ALA A 23 8.34 -2.09 -4.90
N SER A 24 8.48 -1.94 -3.57
CA SER A 24 8.15 -3.01 -2.63
C SER A 24 6.68 -3.40 -2.70
N LEU A 25 5.77 -2.42 -2.77
CA LEU A 25 4.33 -2.67 -2.84
C LEU A 25 3.95 -3.44 -4.11
N THR A 26 4.43 -3.01 -5.28
CA THR A 26 4.04 -3.63 -6.56
C THR A 26 4.75 -4.96 -6.82
N SER A 27 6.02 -5.11 -6.43
CA SER A 27 6.79 -6.33 -6.70
C SER A 27 6.40 -7.52 -5.81
N LEU A 28 5.96 -7.26 -4.57
CA LEU A 28 5.62 -8.30 -3.61
C LEU A 28 4.16 -8.75 -3.70
N LEU A 29 3.27 -7.94 -4.28
CA LEU A 29 1.84 -8.26 -4.39
C LEU A 29 1.43 -8.86 -5.75
N GLU A 30 2.42 -9.17 -6.61
CA GLU A 30 2.23 -9.79 -7.94
C GLU A 30 1.03 -9.19 -8.72
N GLU A 31 1.14 -7.93 -9.15
CA GLU A 31 0.10 -7.28 -9.95
C GLU A 31 -0.26 -8.13 -11.19
N GLU A 32 -1.55 -8.45 -11.35
CA GLU A 32 -2.04 -9.13 -12.56
C GLU A 32 -1.93 -8.21 -13.81
N SER A 33 -1.97 -6.89 -13.61
CA SER A 33 -1.78 -5.88 -14.64
C SER A 33 -0.98 -4.68 -14.14
N ALA A 34 -0.08 -4.16 -14.97
CA ALA A 34 0.65 -2.92 -14.71
C ALA A 34 -0.24 -1.65 -14.74
N GLU A 35 -1.52 -1.81 -15.06
CA GLU A 35 -2.53 -0.74 -15.04
C GLU A 35 -3.28 -0.68 -13.71
N ASP A 36 -3.22 -1.73 -12.89
CA ASP A 36 -3.88 -1.79 -11.60
C ASP A 36 -3.26 -0.75 -10.67
N ARG A 37 -4.11 -0.04 -9.93
CA ARG A 37 -3.68 1.02 -9.01
C ARG A 37 -4.24 0.84 -7.62
N ASP A 38 -4.91 -0.27 -7.38
CA ASP A 38 -5.57 -0.62 -6.15
C ASP A 38 -5.20 -2.01 -5.67
N TYR A 39 -5.24 -2.18 -4.35
CA TYR A 39 -4.95 -3.44 -3.69
C TYR A 39 -5.87 -3.61 -2.50
N TYR A 40 -6.35 -4.83 -2.29
CA TYR A 40 -6.95 -5.21 -1.03
C TYR A 40 -5.86 -5.66 -0.05
N ILE A 41 -5.69 -4.92 1.04
CA ILE A 41 -4.62 -5.13 2.03
C ILE A 41 -5.24 -5.67 3.32
N THR A 42 -4.74 -6.82 3.81
CA THR A 42 -5.08 -7.38 5.12
C THR A 42 -3.89 -7.28 6.08
N ALA A 43 -4.10 -7.60 7.36
CA ALA A 43 -2.99 -7.71 8.31
C ALA A 43 -1.93 -8.72 7.84
N ASP A 44 -2.35 -9.86 7.28
CA ASP A 44 -1.46 -10.90 6.75
C ASP A 44 -0.65 -10.39 5.54
N THR A 45 -1.27 -9.58 4.67
CA THR A 45 -0.55 -8.91 3.57
C THR A 45 0.57 -8.02 4.10
N VAL A 46 0.31 -7.27 5.17
CA VAL A 46 1.31 -6.37 5.76
C VAL A 46 2.43 -7.15 6.45
N ASP A 47 2.10 -8.23 7.16
CA ASP A 47 3.09 -9.12 7.76
C ASP A 47 3.98 -9.79 6.70
N TYR A 48 3.40 -10.18 5.56
CA TYR A 48 4.15 -10.70 4.42
C TYR A 48 5.12 -9.66 3.82
N LEU A 49 4.67 -8.42 3.63
CA LEU A 49 5.52 -7.33 3.14
C LEU A 49 6.70 -7.09 4.07
N GLU A 50 6.45 -7.01 5.39
CA GLU A 50 7.49 -6.82 6.40
C GLU A 50 8.51 -7.98 6.39
N ALA A 51 8.02 -9.22 6.34
CA ALA A 51 8.87 -10.42 6.30
C ALA A 51 9.76 -10.50 5.04
N ASN A 52 9.34 -9.85 3.94
CA ASN A 52 10.08 -9.77 2.69
C ASN A 52 10.89 -8.47 2.52
N GLY A 53 11.06 -7.70 3.60
CA GLY A 53 11.97 -6.56 3.63
C GLY A 53 11.38 -5.26 3.08
N ALA A 54 10.06 -5.11 3.06
CA ALA A 54 9.43 -3.82 2.81
C ALA A 54 9.87 -2.78 3.87
N ASP A 55 9.94 -1.52 3.45
CA ASP A 55 10.34 -0.43 4.34
C ASP A 55 9.40 -0.30 5.55
N ALA A 56 9.97 -0.03 6.73
CA ALA A 56 9.22 0.08 7.97
C ALA A 56 8.17 1.20 7.96
N ALA A 57 8.40 2.29 7.21
CA ALA A 57 7.44 3.38 7.06
C ALA A 57 6.23 2.95 6.22
N LEU A 58 6.46 2.22 5.12
CA LEU A 58 5.39 1.60 4.33
C LEU A 58 4.57 0.62 5.19
N VAL A 59 5.23 -0.27 5.92
CA VAL A 59 4.57 -1.23 6.83
C VAL A 59 3.72 -0.49 7.86
N ALA A 60 4.25 0.55 8.50
CA ALA A 60 3.52 1.33 9.49
C ALA A 60 2.29 2.04 8.89
N LEU A 61 2.41 2.58 7.67
CA LEU A 61 1.30 3.20 6.95
C LEU A 61 0.19 2.18 6.67
N LEU A 62 0.53 1.01 6.15
CA LEU A 62 -0.45 -0.03 5.81
C LEU A 62 -1.08 -0.65 7.05
N ARG A 63 -0.32 -0.92 8.13
CA ARG A 63 -0.88 -1.38 9.41
C ARG A 63 -1.90 -0.38 9.96
N LYS A 64 -1.60 0.93 9.87
CA LYS A 64 -2.53 1.98 10.29
C LYS A 64 -3.78 2.01 9.41
N ALA A 65 -3.63 1.82 8.09
CA ALA A 65 -4.73 1.82 7.15
C ALA A 65 -5.69 0.65 7.37
N VAL A 66 -5.17 -0.56 7.62
CA VAL A 66 -5.97 -1.75 7.99
C VAL A 66 -6.65 -1.53 9.34
N GLY A 67 -5.92 -0.99 10.32
CA GLY A 67 -6.44 -0.68 11.65
C GLY A 67 -7.02 -1.92 12.33
N GLY A 68 -8.30 -1.86 12.69
CA GLY A 68 -9.03 -2.98 13.31
C GLY A 68 -9.99 -3.71 12.37
N ALA A 69 -9.94 -3.47 11.06
CA ALA A 69 -10.78 -4.13 10.07
C ALA A 69 -10.12 -5.41 9.53
N ASP A 70 -10.90 -6.25 8.85
CA ASP A 70 -10.39 -7.47 8.19
C ASP A 70 -9.44 -7.15 7.01
N GLY A 71 -9.59 -5.96 6.42
CA GLY A 71 -8.74 -5.42 5.39
C GLY A 71 -9.23 -4.06 4.90
N VAL A 72 -8.48 -3.47 3.99
CA VAL A 72 -8.79 -2.18 3.37
C VAL A 72 -8.38 -2.20 1.91
N GLU A 73 -9.25 -1.71 1.03
CA GLU A 73 -8.85 -1.43 -0.34
C GLU A 73 -8.15 -0.07 -0.39
N ILE A 74 -6.90 -0.06 -0.85
CA ILE A 74 -6.13 1.16 -1.06
C ILE A 74 -5.99 1.40 -2.56
N ARG A 75 -5.79 2.66 -2.95
CA ARG A 75 -5.33 3.02 -4.29
C ARG A 75 -4.21 4.04 -4.27
N TRP A 76 -3.36 4.03 -5.28
CA TRP A 76 -2.26 4.98 -5.39
C TRP A 76 -2.38 5.94 -6.59
N SER A 77 -1.79 7.13 -6.45
CA SER A 77 -1.61 8.07 -7.56
C SER A 77 -0.26 8.77 -7.46
N ARG A 78 0.40 9.00 -8.60
CA ARG A 78 1.60 9.83 -8.66
C ARG A 78 1.30 11.24 -8.15
N ALA A 79 2.15 11.76 -7.26
CA ALA A 79 2.17 13.18 -6.97
C ALA A 79 2.70 13.92 -8.22
N GLY A 80 2.03 15.01 -8.59
CA GLY A 80 2.42 15.86 -9.72
C GLY A 80 3.57 16.80 -9.38
#